data_AF-A0A6A4ZTP8-F1
#
_entry.id   AF-A0A6A4ZTP8-F1
#
_cell.length_a   1.000
_cell.length_b   1.000
_cell.length_c   1.000
_cell.angle_alpha   90.00
_cell.angle_beta   90.00
_cell.angle_gamma   90.00
#
_symmetry.space_group_name_H-M   'P 1'
#
loop_
_entity.id
_entity.type
_entity.pdbx_description
1 polymer ?
#
loop_
_entity_poly.entity_id
_entity_poly.type
_entity_poly.pdbx_seq_one_letter_code
_entity_poly.pdbx_strand_id
1 'polypeptide(L)'
;MLDRVHIDEKWFFLTQINRRYYLWPDEELPVRKCNSKRHIVKVMFLTAVARPRWDFKRHRMWDGKIGTWPFIEHTVAQRRSKNRDKGAPITKPMNVTKKVYRQYLIDKVIPAIKSQWPGQHHHTIYLQQDNAKPHVAVSDSAVCSAGHEDGWDIKLTAQPAMSPDFNVLDLGFFNAIQSLQHRSLTQTIDELVVA
;
A
#
# COMPACT_ATOMS: atom_id res chain seq x y z
N MET A 1 -3.89 -6.86 23.09
CA MET A 1 -3.51 -5.60 22.39
C MET A 1 -2.30 -5.80 21.46
N LEU A 2 -2.12 -7.03 20.96
CA LEU A 2 -1.17 -7.38 19.89
C LEU A 2 -1.90 -7.96 18.67
N ASP A 3 -3.23 -7.95 18.72
CA ASP A 3 -4.12 -8.75 17.87
C ASP A 3 -4.71 -7.89 16.76
N ARG A 4 -4.22 -6.65 16.61
CA ARG A 4 -4.67 -5.70 15.59
C ARG A 4 -3.65 -5.60 14.46
N VAL A 5 -4.18 -5.63 13.25
CA VAL A 5 -3.49 -5.31 12.01
C VAL A 5 -4.15 -4.06 11.45
N HIS A 6 -3.39 -3.01 11.26
CA HIS A 6 -3.86 -1.80 10.58
C HIS A 6 -3.67 -1.95 9.08
N ILE A 7 -4.71 -1.64 8.33
CA ILE A 7 -4.66 -1.54 6.87
C ILE A 7 -5.15 -0.18 6.41
N ASP A 8 -4.49 0.33 5.37
CA ASP A 8 -4.86 1.58 4.73
C ASP A 8 -4.18 1.73 3.37
N GLU A 9 -4.69 2.68 2.59
CA GLU A 9 -4.23 3.00 1.26
C GLU A 9 -3.56 4.36 1.18
N LYS A 10 -2.44 4.42 0.45
CA LYS A 10 -1.78 5.70 0.16
C LYS A 10 -1.37 5.85 -1.29
N TRP A 11 -1.56 7.06 -1.81
CA TRP A 11 -0.95 7.48 -3.06
C TRP A 11 0.53 7.82 -2.87
N PHE A 12 1.38 7.10 -3.59
CA PHE A 12 2.79 7.44 -3.77
C PHE A 12 2.98 8.11 -5.12
N PHE A 13 3.64 9.25 -5.10
CA PHE A 13 3.88 10.07 -6.29
C PHE A 13 5.29 9.80 -6.79
N LEU A 14 5.42 9.58 -8.10
CA LEU A 14 6.72 9.41 -8.74
C LEU A 14 7.65 10.60 -8.46
N THR A 15 7.07 11.79 -8.31
CA THR A 15 7.85 12.98 -8.05
C THR A 15 7.10 14.02 -7.22
N GLN A 16 7.86 14.84 -6.49
CA GLN A 16 7.32 15.96 -5.72
C GLN A 16 6.86 17.08 -6.64
N ILE A 17 5.86 17.84 -6.19
CA ILE A 17 5.37 19.04 -6.89
C ILE A 17 6.42 20.14 -6.82
N ASN A 18 6.86 20.46 -5.59
CA ASN A 18 7.91 21.43 -5.34
C ASN A 18 9.09 20.69 -4.71
N ARG A 19 10.24 20.71 -5.37
CA ARG A 19 11.49 20.14 -4.86
C ARG A 19 12.49 21.26 -4.62
N ARG A 20 13.16 21.25 -3.48
CA ARG A 20 14.27 22.15 -3.19
C ARG A 20 15.54 21.51 -3.70
N TYR A 21 16.34 22.28 -4.43
CA TYR A 21 17.65 21.88 -4.94
C TYR A 21 18.71 22.77 -4.30
N TYR A 22 19.85 22.18 -3.97
CA TYR A 22 21.07 22.92 -3.73
C TYR A 22 21.75 23.08 -5.09
N LEU A 23 22.10 24.31 -5.43
CA LEU A 23 22.73 24.68 -6.69
C LEU A 23 23.97 25.50 -6.39
N TRP A 24 24.93 25.48 -7.29
CA TRP A 24 26.02 26.44 -7.23
C TRP A 24 25.59 27.86 -7.66
N PRO A 25 26.31 28.91 -7.23
CA PRO A 25 25.91 30.29 -7.53
C PRO A 25 25.82 30.59 -9.04
N ASP A 26 26.58 29.86 -9.84
CA ASP A 26 26.67 29.95 -11.30
C ASP A 26 25.81 28.90 -12.03
N GLU A 27 25.15 28.00 -11.31
CA GLU A 27 24.32 26.95 -11.91
C GLU A 27 22.90 27.45 -12.20
N GLU A 28 22.41 27.18 -13.42
CA GLU A 28 21.06 27.54 -13.80
C GLU A 28 20.01 26.75 -13.01
N LEU A 29 18.92 27.43 -12.62
CA LEU A 29 17.81 26.80 -11.93
C LEU A 29 17.19 25.68 -12.80
N PRO A 30 17.11 24.44 -12.31
CA PRO A 30 16.54 23.34 -13.07
C PRO A 30 15.04 23.60 -13.31
N VAL A 31 14.66 23.81 -14.56
CA VAL A 31 13.28 24.09 -14.94
C VAL A 31 12.54 22.78 -15.21
N ARG A 32 11.56 22.47 -14.35
CA ARG A 32 10.64 21.36 -14.61
C ARG A 32 9.27 21.86 -15.03
N LYS A 33 8.87 21.56 -16.27
CA LYS A 33 7.56 21.92 -16.82
C LYS A 33 6.62 20.73 -16.75
N CYS A 34 5.40 20.97 -16.25
CA CYS A 34 4.29 20.03 -16.33
C CYS A 34 3.01 20.82 -16.54
N ASN A 35 2.16 20.39 -17.47
CA ASN A 35 0.93 21.12 -17.82
C ASN A 35 -0.07 21.17 -16.65
N SER A 36 -0.11 20.16 -15.77
CA SER A 36 -0.99 20.12 -14.60
C SER A 36 -0.49 19.18 -13.53
N LYS A 37 -0.67 19.55 -12.26
CA LYS A 37 -0.40 18.67 -11.09
C LYS A 37 -1.17 17.35 -11.17
N ARG A 38 -2.31 17.32 -11.88
CA ARG A 38 -3.12 16.10 -12.08
C ARG A 38 -2.44 15.04 -12.94
N HIS A 39 -1.46 15.43 -13.77
CA HIS A 39 -0.72 14.51 -14.64
C HIS A 39 0.52 13.91 -13.97
N ILE A 40 0.79 14.24 -12.70
CA ILE A 40 1.87 13.60 -11.96
C ILE A 40 1.49 12.14 -11.76
N VAL A 41 2.36 11.25 -12.26
CA VAL A 41 2.19 9.81 -12.13
C VAL A 41 2.19 9.44 -10.64
N LYS A 42 1.16 8.69 -10.24
CA LYS A 42 0.97 8.21 -8.88
C LYS A 42 0.40 6.80 -8.90
N VAL A 43 0.77 6.02 -7.90
CA VAL A 43 0.30 4.65 -7.71
C VAL A 43 -0.24 4.55 -6.29
N MET A 44 -1.40 3.92 -6.12
CA MET A 44 -1.95 3.67 -4.80
C MET A 44 -1.40 2.35 -4.28
N PHE A 45 -1.05 2.29 -3.02
CA PHE A 45 -0.57 1.07 -2.36
C PHE A 45 -1.45 0.77 -1.15
N LEU A 46 -1.87 -0.48 -1.02
CA LEU A 46 -2.47 -1.03 0.19
C LEU A 46 -1.36 -1.54 1.09
N THR A 47 -1.32 -1.12 2.35
CA THR A 47 -0.29 -1.57 3.31
C THR A 47 -0.93 -2.17 4.53
N ALA A 48 -0.34 -3.26 5.04
CA ALA A 48 -0.73 -3.92 6.28
C ALA A 48 0.43 -3.95 7.28
N VAL A 49 0.19 -3.43 8.48
CA VAL A 49 1.17 -3.41 9.57
C VAL A 49 0.50 -3.79 10.89
N ALA A 50 1.17 -4.65 11.64
CA ALA A 50 0.85 -5.02 13.01
C ALA A 50 1.89 -4.45 13.97
N ARG A 51 1.62 -4.57 15.26
CA ARG A 51 2.57 -4.16 16.30
C ARG A 51 3.80 -5.09 16.33
N PRO A 52 5.04 -4.57 16.30
CA PRO A 52 6.24 -5.36 16.48
C PRO A 52 6.19 -6.15 17.81
N ARG A 53 6.60 -7.42 17.78
CA ARG A 53 6.61 -8.28 18.97
C ARG A 53 7.63 -9.41 18.84
N TRP A 54 7.95 -10.04 19.97
CA TRP A 54 8.83 -11.20 19.99
C TRP A 54 8.15 -12.42 19.35
N ASP A 55 8.82 -13.04 18.37
CA ASP A 55 8.41 -14.30 17.76
C ASP A 55 9.12 -15.45 18.47
N PHE A 56 8.39 -16.15 19.34
CA PHE A 56 8.90 -17.29 20.09
C PHE A 56 9.29 -18.47 19.20
N LYS A 57 8.66 -18.64 18.03
CA LYS A 57 8.95 -19.75 17.12
C LYS A 57 10.23 -19.52 16.34
N ARG A 58 10.48 -18.27 15.93
CA ARG A 58 11.67 -17.88 15.17
C ARG A 58 12.80 -17.33 16.04
N HIS A 59 12.61 -17.25 17.36
CA HIS A 59 13.55 -16.70 18.34
C HIS A 59 14.12 -15.32 17.94
N ARG A 60 13.26 -14.43 17.41
CA ARG A 60 13.67 -13.09 16.97
C ARG A 60 12.55 -12.08 17.15
N MET A 61 12.89 -10.80 17.16
CA MET A 61 11.90 -9.72 17.07
C MET A 61 11.26 -9.72 15.67
N TRP A 62 9.93 -9.81 15.61
CA TRP A 62 9.15 -9.52 14.41
C TRP A 62 8.86 -8.03 14.34
N ASP A 63 9.09 -7.44 13.17
CA ASP A 63 8.96 -6.01 12.93
C ASP A 63 7.51 -5.56 12.68
N GLY A 64 6.55 -6.49 12.67
CA GLY A 64 5.14 -6.20 12.49
C GLY A 64 4.74 -5.88 11.06
N LYS A 65 5.70 -5.80 10.12
CA LYS A 65 5.38 -5.56 8.71
C LYS A 65 4.79 -6.83 8.12
N ILE A 66 3.67 -6.69 7.42
CA ILE A 66 3.01 -7.83 6.76
C ILE A 66 3.19 -7.72 5.25
N GLY A 67 2.90 -6.54 4.68
CA GLY A 67 3.09 -6.32 3.26
C GLY A 67 2.58 -4.98 2.78
N THR A 68 3.01 -4.65 1.56
CA THR A 68 2.59 -3.47 0.80
C THR A 68 2.35 -3.92 -0.64
N TRP A 69 1.15 -3.65 -1.16
CA TRP A 69 0.71 -4.11 -2.47
C TRP A 69 0.27 -2.95 -3.34
N PRO A 70 0.88 -2.75 -4.52
CA PRO A 70 0.48 -1.71 -5.46
C PRO A 70 -0.83 -2.07 -6.17
N PHE A 71 -1.71 -1.09 -6.33
CA PHE A 71 -2.85 -1.17 -7.23
C PHE A 71 -2.40 -0.85 -8.67
N ILE A 72 -1.97 -1.89 -9.39
CA ILE A 72 -1.49 -1.80 -10.77
C ILE A 72 -2.15 -2.83 -11.67
N GLU A 73 -2.21 -2.51 -12.95
CA GLU A 73 -2.62 -3.41 -14.04
C GLU A 73 -1.53 -3.45 -15.10
N HIS A 74 -1.14 -4.65 -15.51
CA HIS A 74 -0.23 -4.86 -16.64
C HIS A 74 -1.05 -4.95 -17.92
N THR A 75 -0.85 -3.97 -18.81
CA THR A 75 -1.54 -3.89 -20.11
C THR A 75 -0.52 -3.80 -21.23
N VAL A 76 -0.94 -4.06 -22.47
CA VAL A 76 -0.07 -3.87 -23.65
C VAL A 76 -0.30 -2.51 -24.29
N ALA A 77 0.76 -1.94 -24.88
CA ALA A 77 0.69 -0.71 -25.64
C ALA A 77 -0.21 -0.89 -26.88
N GLN A 78 -1.39 -0.26 -26.90
CA GLN A 78 -2.31 -0.38 -28.03
C GLN A 78 -1.86 0.40 -29.28
N ARG A 79 -1.07 1.46 -29.10
CA ARG A 79 -0.58 2.33 -30.16
C ARG A 79 0.94 2.50 -30.05
N ARG A 80 1.60 2.67 -31.19
CA ARG A 80 3.00 3.08 -31.25
C ARG A 80 3.11 4.54 -30.81
N SER A 81 4.12 4.84 -30.01
CA SER A 81 4.46 6.19 -29.56
C SER A 81 5.96 6.40 -29.74
N LYS A 82 6.44 7.65 -29.61
CA LYS A 82 7.87 7.96 -29.67
C LYS A 82 8.70 7.17 -28.66
N ASN A 83 8.11 6.85 -27.51
CA ASN A 83 8.83 6.24 -26.38
C ASN A 83 8.60 4.73 -26.26
N ARG A 84 7.63 4.15 -26.99
CA ARG A 84 7.24 2.73 -26.89
C ARG A 84 6.58 2.24 -28.17
N ASP A 85 6.96 1.04 -28.59
CA ASP A 85 6.31 0.33 -29.70
C ASP A 85 4.96 -0.27 -29.29
N LYS A 86 4.12 -0.53 -30.31
CA LYS A 86 2.84 -1.23 -30.12
C LYS A 86 3.12 -2.66 -29.63
N GLY A 87 2.40 -3.10 -28.60
CA GLY A 87 2.56 -4.41 -27.98
C GLY A 87 3.51 -4.46 -26.78
N ALA A 88 4.28 -3.39 -26.51
CA ALA A 88 5.16 -3.35 -25.34
C ALA A 88 4.36 -3.47 -24.02
N PRO A 89 4.86 -4.20 -23.00
CA PRO A 89 4.21 -4.27 -21.69
C PRO A 89 4.26 -2.90 -21.01
N ILE A 90 3.13 -2.49 -20.42
CA ILE A 90 2.94 -1.23 -19.71
C ILE A 90 2.21 -1.50 -18.41
N THR A 91 2.84 -1.11 -17.30
CA THR A 91 2.20 -1.05 -16.00
C THR A 91 1.46 0.27 -15.83
N LYS A 92 0.18 0.20 -15.47
CA LYS A 92 -0.67 1.39 -15.22
C LYS A 92 -1.25 1.35 -13.82
N PRO A 93 -1.44 2.50 -13.16
CA PRO A 93 -2.19 2.54 -11.92
C PRO A 93 -3.66 2.20 -12.18
N MET A 94 -4.26 1.38 -11.33
CA MET A 94 -5.67 1.03 -11.41
C MET A 94 -6.49 1.82 -10.38
N ASN A 95 -7.77 2.03 -10.67
CA ASN A 95 -8.69 2.62 -9.69
C ASN A 95 -9.17 1.56 -8.70
N VAL A 96 -9.18 1.91 -7.41
CA VAL A 96 -9.66 1.00 -6.36
C VAL A 96 -11.18 1.03 -6.32
N THR A 97 -11.77 -0.10 -6.67
CA THR A 97 -13.21 -0.35 -6.52
C THR A 97 -13.44 -1.34 -5.39
N LYS A 98 -14.67 -1.44 -4.89
CA LYS A 98 -15.01 -2.38 -3.82
C LYS A 98 -14.66 -3.84 -4.13
N LYS A 99 -14.81 -4.24 -5.40
CA LYS A 99 -14.43 -5.59 -5.87
C LYS A 99 -12.91 -5.79 -5.82
N VAL A 100 -12.15 -4.81 -6.30
CA VAL A 100 -10.68 -4.85 -6.30
C VAL A 100 -10.15 -4.88 -4.87
N TYR A 101 -10.68 -4.03 -3.99
CA TYR A 101 -10.29 -3.99 -2.59
C TYR A 101 -10.56 -5.35 -1.89
N ARG A 102 -11.77 -5.90 -2.06
CA ARG A 102 -12.11 -7.24 -1.55
C ARG A 102 -11.11 -8.31 -2.03
N GLN A 103 -10.77 -8.30 -3.32
CA GLN A 103 -9.84 -9.28 -3.88
C GLN A 103 -8.44 -9.15 -3.25
N TYR A 104 -7.97 -7.93 -3.02
CA TYR A 104 -6.67 -7.70 -2.36
C TYR A 104 -6.67 -8.21 -0.92
N LEU A 105 -7.78 -8.04 -0.18
CA LEU A 105 -7.89 -8.60 1.17
C LEU A 105 -7.76 -10.13 1.16
N ILE A 106 -8.50 -10.79 0.27
CA ILE A 106 -8.58 -12.25 0.18
C ILE A 106 -7.29 -12.87 -0.37
N ASP A 107 -6.76 -12.33 -1.47
CA ASP A 107 -5.64 -12.94 -2.19
C ASP A 107 -4.27 -12.54 -1.62
N LYS A 108 -4.18 -11.39 -0.95
CA LYS A 108 -2.90 -10.80 -0.55
C LYS A 108 -2.81 -10.63 0.96
N VAL A 109 -3.71 -9.85 1.56
CA VAL A 109 -3.59 -9.45 2.97
C VAL A 109 -3.75 -10.64 3.91
N ILE A 110 -4.85 -11.39 3.79
CA ILE A 110 -5.14 -12.52 4.66
C ILE A 110 -4.06 -13.61 4.55
N PRO A 111 -3.67 -14.07 3.35
CA PRO A 111 -2.58 -15.04 3.20
C PRO A 111 -1.25 -14.55 3.78
N ALA A 112 -0.92 -13.27 3.60
CA ALA A 112 0.31 -12.70 4.17
C ALA A 112 0.26 -12.66 5.71
N ILE A 113 -0.88 -12.36 6.31
CA ILE A 113 -1.09 -12.47 7.76
C ILE A 113 -0.86 -13.92 8.18
N LYS A 114 -1.56 -14.89 7.58
CA LYS A 114 -1.42 -16.32 7.90
C LYS A 114 0.04 -16.81 7.83
N SER A 115 0.80 -16.34 6.84
CA SER A 115 2.19 -16.74 6.63
C SER A 115 3.17 -16.12 7.65
N GLN A 116 2.96 -14.86 8.03
CA GLN A 116 3.96 -14.10 8.78
C GLN A 116 3.66 -13.98 10.28
N TRP A 117 2.40 -14.17 10.70
CA TRP A 117 1.94 -13.90 12.06
C TRP A 117 2.71 -14.68 13.12
N PRO A 118 3.41 -13.99 14.05
CA PRO A 118 4.18 -14.66 15.10
C PRO A 118 3.28 -14.89 16.31
N GLY A 119 2.52 -15.98 16.30
CA GLY A 119 1.60 -16.31 17.38
C GLY A 119 0.76 -17.54 17.08
N GLN A 120 -0.03 -17.96 18.05
CA GLN A 120 -1.00 -19.02 17.86
C GLN A 120 -2.18 -18.51 17.00
N HIS A 121 -2.71 -19.37 16.13
CA HIS A 121 -3.86 -19.07 15.27
C HIS A 121 -5.20 -19.12 16.01
N HIS A 122 -5.20 -19.49 17.30
CA HIS A 122 -6.41 -19.61 18.14
C HIS A 122 -6.97 -18.27 18.65
N HIS A 123 -6.26 -17.17 18.46
CA HIS A 123 -6.71 -15.85 18.90
C HIS A 123 -7.25 -15.05 17.73
N THR A 124 -8.33 -14.32 17.99
CA THR A 124 -8.95 -13.44 17.01
C THR A 124 -8.00 -12.31 16.60
N ILE A 125 -7.75 -12.17 15.31
CA ILE A 125 -6.98 -11.08 14.72
C ILE A 125 -7.96 -10.07 14.12
N TYR A 126 -7.86 -8.82 14.54
CA TYR A 126 -8.69 -7.74 14.05
C TYR A 126 -7.96 -6.95 12.98
N LEU A 127 -8.50 -6.98 11.76
CA LEU A 127 -8.04 -6.21 10.62
C LEU A 127 -8.79 -4.88 10.58
N GLN A 128 -8.12 -3.80 10.96
CA GLN A 128 -8.72 -2.47 11.09
C GLN A 128 -8.56 -1.68 9.79
N GLN A 129 -9.69 -1.23 9.23
CA GLN A 129 -9.78 -0.37 8.05
C GLN A 129 -10.56 0.92 8.37
N ASP A 130 -10.46 1.92 7.50
CA ASP A 130 -11.31 3.11 7.55
C ASP A 130 -12.71 2.88 6.94
N ASN A 131 -13.54 3.94 6.90
CA ASN A 131 -14.90 3.89 6.36
C ASN A 131 -15.00 4.42 4.91
N ALA A 132 -13.93 4.33 4.12
CA ALA A 132 -13.92 4.77 2.73
C ALA A 132 -14.94 4.00 1.88
N LYS A 133 -15.52 4.68 0.88
CA LYS A 133 -16.56 4.10 0.00
C LYS A 133 -16.15 2.77 -0.68
N PRO A 134 -14.90 2.58 -1.12
CA PRO A 134 -14.47 1.31 -1.70
C PRO A 134 -14.34 0.17 -0.68
N HIS A 135 -14.37 0.45 0.63
CA HIS A 135 -14.17 -0.60 1.62
C HIS A 135 -15.36 -1.56 1.67
N VAL A 136 -15.04 -2.80 2.00
CA VAL A 136 -16.05 -3.84 2.23
C VAL A 136 -16.71 -3.65 3.59
N ALA A 137 -17.92 -4.15 3.74
CA ALA A 137 -18.56 -4.18 5.05
C ALA A 137 -17.74 -5.08 5.99
N VAL A 138 -17.75 -4.79 7.28
CA VAL A 138 -17.08 -5.63 8.29
C VAL A 138 -17.63 -7.08 8.27
N SER A 139 -18.89 -7.26 7.89
CA SER A 139 -19.57 -8.54 7.74
C SER A 139 -19.53 -9.12 6.31
N ASP A 140 -18.60 -8.68 5.46
CA ASP A 140 -18.49 -9.18 4.09
C ASP A 140 -18.18 -10.68 4.09
N SER A 141 -19.12 -11.48 3.58
CA SER A 141 -19.07 -12.94 3.68
C SER A 141 -17.82 -13.56 3.08
N ALA A 142 -17.35 -13.06 1.94
CA ALA A 142 -16.16 -13.59 1.28
C ALA A 142 -14.89 -13.36 2.10
N VAL A 143 -14.76 -12.17 2.71
CA VAL A 143 -13.61 -11.86 3.58
C VAL A 143 -13.69 -12.62 4.89
N CYS A 144 -14.88 -12.73 5.49
CA CYS A 144 -15.10 -13.56 6.67
C CYS A 144 -14.74 -15.02 6.42
N SER A 145 -15.19 -15.61 5.30
CA SER A 145 -14.84 -16.99 4.93
C SER A 145 -13.33 -17.19 4.79
N ALA A 146 -12.64 -16.29 4.08
CA ALA A 146 -11.18 -16.37 3.93
C ALA A 146 -10.44 -16.21 5.28
N GLY A 147 -10.97 -15.37 6.17
CA GLY A 147 -10.41 -15.14 7.51
C GLY A 147 -10.62 -16.30 8.49
N HIS A 148 -11.61 -17.17 8.23
CA HIS A 148 -11.95 -18.33 9.07
C HIS A 148 -11.41 -19.67 8.56
N GLU A 149 -10.83 -19.68 7.37
CA GLU A 149 -10.24 -20.87 6.77
C GLU A 149 -8.99 -21.33 7.56
N ASP A 150 -8.76 -22.63 7.62
CA ASP A 150 -7.65 -23.30 8.34
C ASP A 150 -7.61 -23.05 9.85
N GLY A 151 -8.78 -22.80 10.47
CA GLY A 151 -8.88 -22.58 11.92
C GLY A 151 -8.37 -21.21 12.38
N TRP A 152 -8.19 -20.27 11.45
CA TRP A 152 -7.93 -18.87 11.78
C TRP A 152 -9.22 -18.15 12.20
N ASP A 153 -9.06 -17.04 12.90
CA ASP A 153 -10.17 -16.12 13.21
C ASP A 153 -9.73 -14.68 12.89
N ILE A 154 -9.73 -14.31 11.62
CA ILE A 154 -9.40 -12.96 11.16
C ILE A 154 -10.69 -12.20 10.86
N LYS A 155 -10.95 -11.13 11.62
CA LYS A 155 -12.16 -10.32 11.53
C LYS A 155 -11.84 -8.90 11.09
N LEU A 156 -12.59 -8.37 10.13
CA LEU A 156 -12.54 -6.95 9.81
C LEU A 156 -13.10 -6.13 10.97
N THR A 157 -12.60 -4.90 11.11
CA THR A 157 -13.10 -3.90 12.04
C THR A 157 -13.02 -2.53 11.40
N ALA A 158 -14.03 -1.71 11.62
CA ALA A 158 -14.03 -0.32 11.18
C ALA A 158 -13.47 0.56 12.29
N GLN A 159 -12.64 1.53 11.91
CA GLN A 159 -12.23 2.60 12.82
C GLN A 159 -13.31 3.69 12.91
N PRO A 160 -13.32 4.53 13.97
CA PRO A 160 -14.21 5.66 14.07
C PRO A 160 -14.06 6.63 12.88
N ALA A 161 -15.16 7.30 12.51
CA ALA A 161 -15.14 8.22 11.38
C ALA A 161 -14.22 9.43 11.66
N MET A 162 -13.44 9.83 10.64
CA MET A 162 -12.50 10.96 10.71
C MET A 162 -11.43 10.83 11.81
N SER A 163 -10.97 9.60 12.08
CA SER A 163 -9.98 9.31 13.12
C SER A 163 -8.70 8.68 12.55
N PRO A 164 -7.92 9.42 11.73
CA PRO A 164 -6.65 8.91 11.19
C PRO A 164 -5.62 8.65 12.30
N ASP A 165 -5.76 9.30 13.45
CA ASP A 165 -4.95 9.08 14.65
C ASP A 165 -5.14 7.69 15.28
N PHE A 166 -6.20 6.96 14.91
CA PHE A 166 -6.41 5.57 15.33
C PHE A 166 -5.70 4.55 14.41
N ASN A 167 -4.98 5.03 13.39
CA ASN A 167 -4.24 4.20 12.46
C ASN A 167 -2.74 4.55 12.47
N VAL A 168 -1.91 3.57 12.81
CA VAL A 168 -0.44 3.74 12.81
C VAL A 168 0.11 4.10 11.42
N LEU A 169 -0.59 3.68 10.36
CA LEU A 169 -0.20 3.96 8.99
C LEU A 169 -0.23 5.46 8.71
N ASP A 170 -1.34 6.12 9.05
CA ASP A 170 -1.54 7.57 8.91
C ASP A 170 -0.71 8.39 9.88
N LEU A 171 -0.58 7.92 11.14
CA LEU A 171 0.15 8.64 12.18
C LEU A 171 1.61 8.94 11.82
N GLY A 172 2.28 8.06 11.07
CA GLY A 172 3.66 8.32 10.69
C GLY A 172 4.31 7.34 9.74
N PHE A 173 3.85 6.08 9.67
CA PHE A 173 4.49 5.06 8.84
C PHE A 173 4.54 5.49 7.36
N PHE A 174 3.42 5.97 6.85
CA PHE A 174 3.32 6.44 5.48
C PHE A 174 4.17 7.67 5.18
N ASN A 175 4.25 8.61 6.12
CA ASN A 175 5.10 9.79 5.97
C ASN A 175 6.58 9.40 5.96
N ALA A 176 6.97 8.42 6.77
CA ALA A 176 8.33 7.89 6.79
C ALA A 176 8.71 7.20 5.47
N ILE A 177 7.87 6.27 4.97
CA ILE A 177 8.14 5.58 3.70
C ILE A 177 8.16 6.56 2.53
N GLN A 178 7.20 7.48 2.46
CA GLN A 178 7.15 8.46 1.37
C GLN A 178 8.39 9.37 1.37
N SER A 179 8.89 9.77 2.55
CA SER A 179 10.12 10.54 2.67
C SER A 179 11.34 9.76 2.16
N LEU A 180 11.42 8.45 2.43
CA LEU A 180 12.47 7.58 1.90
C LEU A 180 12.37 7.42 0.39
N GLN A 181 11.16 7.14 -0.12
CA GLN A 181 10.91 7.00 -1.56
C GLN A 181 11.33 8.26 -2.34
N HIS A 182 11.12 9.46 -1.79
CA HIS A 182 11.55 10.71 -2.43
C HIS A 182 13.07 10.91 -2.50
N ARG A 183 13.85 10.13 -1.73
CA ARG A 183 15.33 10.12 -1.84
C ARG A 183 15.78 9.17 -2.95
N SER A 184 14.98 8.17 -3.30
CA SER A 184 15.23 7.26 -4.42
C SER A 184 14.91 7.94 -5.75
N LEU A 185 15.76 7.71 -6.75
CA LEU A 185 15.51 8.16 -8.12
C LEU A 185 14.57 7.16 -8.82
N THR A 186 13.27 7.42 -8.76
CA THR A 186 12.27 6.66 -9.50
C THR A 186 11.76 7.45 -10.71
N GLN A 187 11.87 6.85 -11.90
CA GLN A 187 11.49 7.44 -13.19
C GLN A 187 10.31 6.72 -13.84
N THR A 188 10.05 5.47 -13.44
CA THR A 188 8.96 4.65 -13.96
C THR A 188 8.04 4.14 -12.86
N ILE A 189 6.84 3.68 -13.24
CA ILE A 189 5.92 3.02 -12.31
C ILE A 189 6.53 1.74 -11.76
N ASP A 190 7.25 0.99 -12.61
CA ASP A 190 7.89 -0.26 -12.22
C ASP A 190 9.00 -0.02 -11.18
N GLU A 191 9.83 1.02 -11.37
CA GLU A 191 10.79 1.45 -10.35
C GLU A 191 10.12 1.93 -9.07
N LEU A 192 8.99 2.64 -9.15
CA LEU A 192 8.25 3.08 -7.97
C LEU A 192 7.67 1.89 -7.18
N VAL A 193 7.33 0.79 -7.84
CA VAL A 193 6.81 -0.43 -7.20
C VAL A 193 7.92 -1.20 -6.48
N VAL A 194 9.16 -1.13 -6.97
CA VAL A 194 10.32 -1.81 -6.39
C VAL A 194 11.01 -1.01 -5.30
N ALA A 195 10.91 0.33 -5.35
CA ALA A 195 11.55 1.27 -4.42
C ALA A 195 10.96 1.24 -3.00
#